data_AF-H8H2A2-F1
#
_entry.id   AF-H8H2A2-F1
#
_cell.length_a   1.000
_cell.length_b   1.000
_cell.length_c   1.000
_cell.angle_alpha   90.00
_cell.angle_beta   90.00
_cell.angle_gamma   90.00
#
_symmetry.space_group_name_H-M   'P 1'
#
loop_
_entity.id
_entity.type
_entity.pdbx_description
1 polymer ?
#
loop_
_entity_poly.entity_id
_entity_poly.type
_entity_poly.pdbx_seq_one_letter_code
_entity_poly.pdbx_strand_id
1 'polypeptide(L)'
;MYWVPFSKPEGSLLADLDASLLQPDEQWDALYHDVIHSFDKDSDFFWIGYAIQYSSRAVDKQGAVNDLEWILGHPERYGVLGGLFGSAASYLGLIASYPNTALLRLMQAPDTGDEDIDDVLQFARAAAFGAHVTTATDFDFGMNAGRRAKSSAERPSLEQAERLIRQWREQHA
;
A
#
# COMPACT_ATOMS: atom_id res chain seq x y z
N MET A 1 23.57 11.60 16.72
CA MET A 1 22.91 11.44 15.41
C MET A 1 21.92 12.59 15.31
N TYR A 2 22.16 13.57 14.45
CA TYR A 2 21.33 14.76 14.35
C TYR A 2 20.24 14.51 13.29
N TRP A 3 18.99 14.58 13.71
CA TRP A 3 17.82 14.48 12.84
C TRP A 3 17.71 15.78 12.03
N VAL A 4 17.76 15.68 10.70
CA VAL A 4 17.62 16.81 9.78
C VAL A 4 16.21 16.73 9.18
N PRO A 5 15.39 17.80 9.26
CA PRO A 5 14.08 17.83 8.60
C PRO A 5 14.31 17.70 7.09
N PHE A 6 13.65 16.75 6.44
CA PHE A 6 13.83 16.54 5.00
C PHE A 6 13.16 17.66 4.19
N SER A 7 13.90 18.73 3.91
CA SER A 7 13.53 19.72 2.89
C SER A 7 13.61 19.10 1.48
N LYS A 8 12.82 19.66 0.55
CA LYS A 8 12.67 19.27 -0.87
C LYS A 8 13.98 18.73 -1.49
N PRO A 9 13.99 17.53 -2.12
CA PRO A 9 15.21 16.91 -2.62
C PRO A 9 15.97 17.79 -3.61
N GLU A 10 17.28 18.01 -3.38
CA GLU A 10 18.19 18.49 -4.41
C GLU A 10 18.41 17.39 -5.47
N GLY A 11 18.78 17.76 -6.70
CA GLY A 11 18.77 16.84 -7.86
C GLY A 11 19.61 15.57 -7.74
N SER A 12 20.60 15.51 -6.84
CA SER A 12 21.37 14.29 -6.55
C SER A 12 20.56 13.25 -5.78
N LEU A 13 19.65 13.69 -4.91
CA LEU A 13 18.87 12.80 -4.05
C LEU A 13 17.84 11.99 -4.84
N LEU A 14 17.27 12.56 -5.91
CA LEU A 14 16.37 11.82 -6.81
C LEU A 14 17.09 10.70 -7.56
N ALA A 15 18.35 10.94 -7.97
CA ALA A 15 19.14 9.92 -8.63
C ALA A 15 19.49 8.77 -7.67
N ASP A 16 19.77 9.07 -6.40
CA ASP A 16 20.03 8.06 -5.37
C ASP A 16 18.78 7.22 -5.04
N LEU A 17 17.59 7.85 -5.02
CA LEU A 17 16.31 7.16 -4.83
C LEU A 17 15.94 6.27 -6.03
N ASP A 18 16.17 6.74 -7.26
CA ASP A 18 15.97 5.90 -8.44
C ASP A 18 16.98 4.74 -8.48
N ALA A 19 18.22 4.98 -8.02
CA ALA A 19 19.23 3.93 -7.87
C ALA A 19 18.81 2.89 -6.82
N SER A 20 18.17 3.29 -5.72
CA SER A 20 17.68 2.34 -4.70
C SER A 20 16.68 1.33 -5.28
N LEU A 21 15.88 1.73 -6.28
CA LEU A 21 14.94 0.83 -6.96
C LEU A 21 15.61 -0.18 -7.91
N LEU A 22 16.81 0.15 -8.39
CA LEU A 22 17.61 -0.68 -9.30
C LEU A 22 18.58 -1.61 -8.55
N GLN A 23 19.13 -1.13 -7.43
CA GLN A 23 20.11 -1.82 -6.60
C GLN A 23 19.67 -1.79 -5.13
N PRO A 24 18.65 -2.57 -4.76
CA PRO A 24 18.19 -2.63 -3.38
C PRO A 24 19.25 -3.29 -2.49
N ASP A 25 19.43 -2.73 -1.29
CA ASP A 25 20.28 -3.29 -0.24
C ASP A 25 19.67 -3.05 1.15
N GLU A 26 20.30 -3.61 2.18
CA GLU A 26 19.85 -3.51 3.58
C GLU A 26 19.89 -2.07 4.13
N GLN A 27 20.72 -1.18 3.55
CA GLN A 27 20.76 0.23 3.98
C GLN A 27 19.52 0.97 3.50
N TRP A 28 19.09 0.69 2.27
CA TRP A 28 17.82 1.22 1.75
C TRP A 28 16.61 0.66 2.49
N ASP A 29 16.60 -0.64 2.80
CA ASP A 29 15.55 -1.23 3.66
C ASP A 29 15.44 -0.47 5.00
N ALA A 30 16.57 -0.25 5.68
CA ALA A 30 16.60 0.48 6.96
C ALA A 30 16.14 1.94 6.82
N LEU A 31 16.56 2.64 5.76
CA LEU A 31 16.14 4.02 5.50
C LEU A 31 14.61 4.11 5.33
N TYR A 32 14.03 3.27 4.48
CA TYR A 32 12.60 3.33 4.20
C TYR A 32 11.76 2.85 5.37
N HIS A 33 12.26 1.89 6.16
CA HIS A 33 11.67 1.55 7.45
C HIS A 33 11.61 2.79 8.36
N ASP A 34 12.72 3.49 8.55
CA ASP A 34 12.78 4.68 9.41
C ASP A 34 11.83 5.80 8.92
N VAL A 35 11.76 6.01 7.60
CA VAL A 35 10.80 6.94 6.97
C VAL A 35 9.36 6.59 7.33
N ILE A 36 9.00 5.30 7.27
CA ILE A 36 7.65 4.85 7.59
C ILE A 36 7.36 5.07 9.07
N HIS A 37 8.21 4.58 9.97
CA HIS A 37 7.93 4.60 11.41
C HIS A 37 8.09 5.99 12.05
N SER A 38 8.92 6.85 11.48
CA SER A 38 9.15 8.23 11.94
C SER A 38 8.37 9.30 11.18
N PHE A 39 7.46 8.90 10.28
CA PHE A 39 6.64 9.78 9.45
C PHE A 39 6.06 11.01 10.18
N ASP A 40 6.40 12.19 9.68
CA ASP A 40 5.77 13.48 9.96
C ASP A 40 4.93 13.92 8.76
N LYS A 41 3.63 14.14 9.00
CA LYS A 41 2.67 14.55 7.96
C LYS A 41 3.05 15.87 7.30
N ASP A 42 3.77 16.78 7.97
CA ASP A 42 4.03 18.10 7.41
C ASP A 42 5.19 18.11 6.39
N SER A 43 6.05 17.09 6.40
CA SER A 43 7.25 17.03 5.56
C SER A 43 7.42 15.78 4.71
N ASP A 44 6.80 14.65 5.06
CA ASP A 44 7.27 13.35 4.60
C ASP A 44 6.41 12.67 3.52
N PHE A 45 5.40 13.36 2.98
CA PHE A 45 4.52 12.85 1.91
C PHE A 45 5.32 12.27 0.72
N PHE A 46 6.36 12.99 0.30
CA PHE A 46 7.24 12.57 -0.80
C PHE A 46 7.98 11.28 -0.46
N TRP A 47 8.54 11.19 0.75
CA TRP A 47 9.35 10.08 1.21
C TRP A 47 8.56 8.80 1.39
N ILE A 48 7.35 8.90 1.95
CA ILE A 48 6.43 7.77 2.06
C ILE A 48 6.06 7.22 0.68
N GLY A 49 5.81 8.10 -0.30
CA GLY A 49 5.53 7.66 -1.67
C GLY A 49 6.63 6.76 -2.23
N TYR A 50 7.89 7.16 -2.04
CA TYR A 50 9.06 6.35 -2.43
C TYR A 50 9.20 5.07 -1.61
N ALA A 51 8.98 5.12 -0.29
CA ALA A 51 9.03 3.93 0.58
C ALA A 51 8.01 2.87 0.15
N ILE A 52 6.78 3.29 -0.15
CA ILE A 52 5.72 2.41 -0.66
C ILE A 52 6.15 1.78 -1.98
N GLN A 53 6.68 2.56 -2.92
CA GLN A 53 7.15 2.03 -4.22
C GLN A 53 8.32 1.05 -4.06
N TYR A 54 9.27 1.38 -3.17
CA TYR A 54 10.46 0.58 -2.90
C TYR A 54 10.13 -0.78 -2.29
N SER A 55 9.06 -0.93 -1.51
CA SER A 55 8.66 -2.20 -0.86
C SER A 55 8.73 -3.44 -1.77
N SER A 56 8.37 -3.30 -3.05
CA SER A 56 8.42 -4.38 -4.03
C SER A 56 9.85 -4.85 -4.37
N ARG A 57 10.84 -3.97 -4.17
CA ARG A 57 12.26 -4.15 -4.45
C ARG A 57 13.10 -4.48 -3.22
N ALA A 58 12.59 -4.23 -2.02
CA ALA A 58 13.26 -4.47 -0.73
C ALA A 58 14.01 -5.82 -0.66
N VAL A 59 15.15 -5.85 0.03
CA VAL A 59 15.91 -7.09 0.24
C VAL A 59 15.22 -7.94 1.30
N ASP A 60 14.87 -7.33 2.45
CA ASP A 60 13.99 -7.93 3.45
C ASP A 60 12.52 -7.84 3.02
N LYS A 61 12.06 -8.91 2.34
CA LYS A 61 10.67 -9.03 1.89
C LYS A 61 9.66 -9.02 3.03
N GLN A 62 10.00 -9.59 4.18
CA GLN A 62 9.07 -9.64 5.30
C GLN A 62 9.00 -8.29 6.02
N GLY A 63 10.14 -7.62 6.17
CA GLY A 63 10.21 -6.24 6.64
C GLY A 63 9.34 -5.30 5.82
N ALA A 64 9.47 -5.34 4.49
CA ALA A 64 8.64 -4.54 3.58
C ALA A 64 7.14 -4.84 3.69
N VAL A 65 6.75 -6.11 3.85
CA VAL A 65 5.35 -6.49 4.13
C VAL A 65 4.90 -5.85 5.44
N ASN A 66 5.66 -6.00 6.52
CA ASN A 66 5.31 -5.47 7.84
C ASN A 66 5.15 -3.93 7.81
N ASP A 67 6.00 -3.24 7.06
CA ASP A 67 5.96 -1.78 6.94
C ASP A 67 4.74 -1.29 6.16
N LEU A 68 4.35 -1.99 5.08
CA LEU A 68 3.10 -1.67 4.40
C LEU A 68 1.89 -1.98 5.27
N GLU A 69 1.89 -3.11 5.99
CA GLU A 69 0.82 -3.43 6.96
C GLU A 69 0.72 -2.38 8.07
N TRP A 70 1.87 -1.83 8.51
CA TRP A 70 1.91 -0.73 9.46
C TRP A 70 1.22 0.53 8.93
N ILE A 71 1.50 0.93 7.67
CA ILE A 71 0.82 2.07 7.04
C ILE A 71 -0.71 1.85 7.05
N LEU A 72 -1.17 0.69 6.56
CA LEU A 72 -2.60 0.39 6.45
C LEU A 72 -3.29 0.24 7.81
N GLY A 73 -2.55 -0.13 8.85
CA GLY A 73 -3.03 -0.26 10.22
C GLY A 73 -3.24 1.06 10.96
N HIS A 74 -2.73 2.18 10.42
CA HIS A 74 -2.78 3.50 11.06
C HIS A 74 -3.40 4.57 10.14
N PRO A 75 -4.67 4.43 9.70
CA PRO A 75 -5.34 5.43 8.85
C PRO A 75 -5.42 6.81 9.52
N GLU A 76 -5.43 6.90 10.85
CA GLU A 76 -5.37 8.16 11.59
C GLU A 76 -4.05 8.92 11.40
N ARG A 77 -2.97 8.21 11.06
CA ARG A 77 -1.65 8.79 10.76
C ARG A 77 -1.46 9.03 9.27
N TYR A 78 -1.84 8.05 8.45
CA TYR A 78 -1.53 8.03 7.03
C TYR A 78 -2.71 8.38 6.11
N GLY A 79 -3.92 8.58 6.64
CA GLY A 79 -5.10 8.97 5.87
C GLY A 79 -4.94 10.32 5.15
N VAL A 80 -4.13 11.21 5.72
CA VAL A 80 -3.72 12.48 5.09
C VAL A 80 -3.03 12.29 3.74
N LEU A 81 -2.45 11.11 3.48
CA LEU A 81 -1.74 10.78 2.25
C LEU A 81 -2.67 10.63 1.03
N GLY A 82 -3.99 10.63 1.21
CA GLY A 82 -4.96 10.54 0.13
C GLY A 82 -4.73 9.29 -0.73
N GLY A 83 -4.56 9.48 -2.04
CA GLY A 83 -4.34 8.38 -2.98
C GLY A 83 -3.13 7.48 -2.67
N LEU A 84 -2.09 7.99 -2.00
CA LEU A 84 -0.92 7.18 -1.64
C LEU A 84 -1.24 6.13 -0.56
N PHE A 85 -2.22 6.39 0.31
CA PHE A 85 -2.69 5.41 1.30
C PHE A 85 -3.25 4.15 0.62
N GLY A 86 -4.04 4.32 -0.45
CA GLY A 86 -4.51 3.20 -1.26
C GLY A 86 -3.39 2.52 -2.08
N SER A 87 -2.36 3.25 -2.47
CA SER A 87 -1.18 2.67 -3.14
C SER A 87 -0.45 1.68 -2.25
N ALA A 88 -0.33 1.95 -0.93
CA ALA A 88 0.26 0.99 0.01
C ALA A 88 -0.47 -0.36 0.00
N ALA A 89 -1.80 -0.36 -0.09
CA ALA A 89 -2.58 -1.60 -0.21
C ALA A 89 -2.25 -2.35 -1.52
N SER A 90 -2.15 -1.62 -2.63
CA SER A 90 -1.85 -2.19 -3.94
C SER A 90 -0.46 -2.84 -3.98
N TYR A 91 0.55 -2.17 -3.41
CA TYR A 91 1.90 -2.71 -3.29
C TYR A 91 1.96 -3.90 -2.33
N LEU A 92 1.20 -3.87 -1.23
CA LEU A 92 1.11 -5.02 -0.32
C LEU A 92 0.55 -6.25 -1.04
N GLY A 93 -0.45 -6.08 -1.90
CA GLY A 93 -1.00 -7.16 -2.72
C GLY A 93 0.01 -7.82 -3.67
N LEU A 94 1.07 -7.10 -4.07
CA LEU A 94 2.12 -7.63 -4.94
C LEU A 94 3.14 -8.52 -4.21
N ILE A 95 3.32 -8.30 -2.90
CA ILE A 95 4.41 -8.93 -2.14
C ILE A 95 3.94 -9.81 -0.98
N ALA A 96 2.70 -9.63 -0.50
CA ALA A 96 2.15 -10.41 0.58
C ALA A 96 1.69 -11.80 0.13
N SER A 97 1.74 -12.75 1.07
CA SER A 97 1.11 -14.05 0.88
C SER A 97 -0.41 -13.97 1.06
N TYR A 98 -1.14 -14.80 0.31
CA TYR A 98 -2.56 -15.02 0.54
C TYR A 98 -2.80 -16.00 1.71
N PRO A 99 -3.76 -15.71 2.62
CA PRO A 99 -4.51 -14.46 2.76
C PRO A 99 -3.73 -13.41 3.58
N ASN A 100 -3.93 -12.12 3.27
CA ASN A 100 -3.33 -11.02 4.05
C ASN A 100 -4.36 -10.33 4.95
N THR A 101 -4.12 -10.32 6.27
CA THR A 101 -5.10 -9.81 7.25
C THR A 101 -5.23 -8.27 7.24
N ALA A 102 -4.15 -7.53 6.93
CA ALA A 102 -4.21 -6.07 6.87
C ALA A 102 -5.10 -5.59 5.72
N LEU A 103 -4.99 -6.22 4.55
CA LEU A 103 -5.87 -5.95 3.41
C LEU A 103 -7.34 -6.22 3.74
N LEU A 104 -7.63 -7.33 4.43
CA LEU A 104 -8.98 -7.66 4.89
C LEU A 104 -9.55 -6.62 5.85
N ARG A 105 -8.74 -6.18 6.82
CA ARG A 105 -9.15 -5.15 7.78
C ARG A 105 -9.43 -3.82 7.09
N LEU A 106 -8.55 -3.37 6.19
CA LEU A 106 -8.74 -2.12 5.47
C LEU A 106 -9.98 -2.17 4.58
N MET A 107 -10.19 -3.25 3.83
CA MET A 107 -11.38 -3.45 2.99
C MET A 107 -12.68 -3.31 3.78
N GLN A 108 -12.68 -3.72 5.05
CA GLN A 108 -13.84 -3.70 5.95
C GLN A 108 -13.88 -2.50 6.90
N ALA A 109 -12.89 -1.60 6.83
CA ALA A 109 -12.80 -0.45 7.73
C ALA A 109 -14.12 0.34 7.71
N PRO A 110 -14.70 0.71 8.87
CA PRO A 110 -15.91 1.53 8.91
C PRO A 110 -15.62 2.96 8.45
N ASP A 111 -16.69 3.71 8.13
CA ASP A 111 -16.56 5.14 7.85
C ASP A 111 -16.19 5.86 9.14
N THR A 112 -15.40 6.92 9.00
CA THR A 112 -14.89 7.75 10.10
C THR A 112 -15.87 8.84 10.50
N GLY A 113 -16.79 9.22 9.59
CA GLY A 113 -17.73 10.31 9.77
C GLY A 113 -17.20 11.66 9.29
N ASP A 114 -16.00 11.69 8.71
CA ASP A 114 -15.40 12.84 8.03
C ASP A 114 -15.43 12.55 6.52
N GLU A 115 -16.17 13.36 5.75
CA GLU A 115 -16.43 13.13 4.32
C GLU A 115 -15.14 13.12 3.49
N ASP A 116 -14.17 13.99 3.80
CA ASP A 116 -12.90 14.06 3.09
C ASP A 116 -12.05 12.80 3.33
N ILE A 117 -12.06 12.30 4.57
CA ILE A 117 -11.35 11.06 4.94
C ILE A 117 -12.08 9.83 4.39
N ASP A 118 -13.41 9.84 4.39
CA ASP A 118 -14.24 8.72 3.95
C ASP A 118 -14.14 8.49 2.44
N ASP A 119 -13.98 9.55 1.64
CA ASP A 119 -13.68 9.46 0.20
C ASP A 119 -12.32 8.79 -0.06
N VAL A 120 -11.28 9.17 0.70
CA VAL A 120 -9.96 8.53 0.65
C VAL A 120 -10.06 7.07 1.09
N LEU A 121 -10.82 6.79 2.14
CA LEU A 121 -10.99 5.45 2.69
C LEU A 121 -11.76 4.55 1.74
N GLN A 122 -12.76 5.06 1.00
CA GLN A 122 -13.43 4.33 -0.06
C GLN A 122 -12.45 3.91 -1.16
N PHE A 123 -11.55 4.82 -1.57
CA PHE A 123 -10.48 4.48 -2.51
C PHE A 123 -9.55 3.39 -1.96
N ALA A 124 -9.14 3.52 -0.69
CA ALA A 124 -8.24 2.58 -0.04
C ALA A 124 -8.87 1.18 0.14
N ARG A 125 -10.17 1.10 0.46
CA ARG A 125 -10.94 -0.16 0.52
C ARG A 125 -10.99 -0.85 -0.83
N ALA A 126 -11.24 -0.11 -1.91
CA ALA A 126 -11.25 -0.67 -3.26
C ALA A 126 -9.85 -1.17 -3.68
N ALA A 127 -8.80 -0.45 -3.31
CA ALA A 127 -7.42 -0.91 -3.51
C ALA A 127 -7.12 -2.17 -2.69
N ALA A 128 -7.53 -2.24 -1.43
CA ALA A 128 -7.36 -3.40 -0.57
C ALA A 128 -8.11 -4.64 -1.09
N PHE A 129 -9.32 -4.45 -1.62
CA PHE A 129 -10.07 -5.50 -2.30
C PHE A 129 -9.31 -6.05 -3.51
N GLY A 130 -8.84 -5.18 -4.40
CA GLY A 130 -8.06 -5.60 -5.57
C GLY A 130 -6.75 -6.29 -5.18
N ALA A 131 -6.05 -5.75 -4.20
CA ALA A 131 -4.82 -6.31 -3.66
C ALA A 131 -5.03 -7.68 -3.03
N HIS A 132 -6.10 -7.89 -2.25
CA HIS A 132 -6.41 -9.21 -1.68
C HIS A 132 -6.62 -10.25 -2.79
N VAL A 133 -7.34 -9.87 -3.85
CA VAL A 133 -7.48 -10.73 -5.04
C VAL A 133 -6.12 -11.02 -5.67
N THR A 134 -5.27 -9.99 -5.86
CA THR A 134 -3.91 -10.15 -6.42
C THR A 134 -3.08 -11.18 -5.66
N THR A 135 -3.13 -11.21 -4.32
CA THR A 135 -2.34 -12.17 -3.52
C THR A 135 -2.63 -13.65 -3.85
N ALA A 136 -3.78 -13.95 -4.46
CA ALA A 136 -4.20 -15.31 -4.82
C ALA A 136 -4.35 -15.56 -6.34
N THR A 137 -4.13 -14.55 -7.17
CA THR A 137 -4.30 -14.61 -8.63
C THR A 137 -3.07 -14.01 -9.33
N ASP A 138 -3.30 -13.11 -10.31
CA ASP A 138 -2.29 -12.24 -10.89
C ASP A 138 -2.59 -10.75 -10.63
N PHE A 139 -1.64 -9.89 -10.98
CA PHE A 139 -1.74 -8.44 -10.81
C PHE A 139 -2.88 -7.81 -11.61
N ASP A 140 -3.01 -8.15 -12.89
CA ASP A 140 -3.98 -7.51 -13.79
C ASP A 140 -5.42 -7.84 -13.38
N PHE A 141 -5.68 -9.07 -12.99
CA PHE A 141 -6.98 -9.52 -12.52
C PHE A 141 -7.39 -8.81 -11.22
N GLY A 142 -6.48 -8.74 -10.23
CA GLY A 142 -6.75 -8.04 -8.98
C GLY A 142 -6.88 -6.52 -9.16
N MET A 143 -6.04 -5.90 -9.98
CA MET A 143 -6.16 -4.46 -10.31
C MET A 143 -7.51 -4.15 -10.97
N ASN A 144 -7.97 -4.98 -11.89
CA ASN A 144 -9.30 -4.83 -12.51
C ASN A 144 -10.45 -5.08 -11.53
N ALA A 145 -10.28 -5.99 -10.57
CA ALA A 145 -11.22 -6.19 -9.48
C ALA A 145 -11.35 -4.92 -8.61
N GLY A 146 -10.23 -4.33 -8.20
CA GLY A 146 -10.20 -3.08 -7.42
C GLY A 146 -10.83 -1.90 -8.16
N ARG A 147 -10.55 -1.73 -9.47
CA ARG A 147 -11.18 -0.68 -10.30
C ARG A 147 -12.70 -0.83 -10.37
N ARG A 148 -13.20 -2.06 -10.53
CA ARG A 148 -14.65 -2.33 -10.54
C ARG A 148 -15.29 -1.99 -9.21
N ALA A 149 -14.66 -2.39 -8.11
CA ALA A 149 -15.13 -2.09 -6.75
C ALA A 149 -15.18 -0.57 -6.48
N LYS A 150 -14.17 0.19 -6.95
CA LYS A 150 -14.20 1.66 -6.87
C LYS A 150 -15.40 2.27 -7.60
N SER A 151 -15.79 1.72 -8.74
CA SER A 151 -16.89 2.25 -9.56
C SER A 151 -18.29 1.91 -9.05
N SER A 152 -18.46 0.89 -8.20
CA SER A 152 -19.78 0.41 -7.78
C SER A 152 -20.41 1.21 -6.64
N ALA A 153 -19.68 2.12 -5.99
CA ALA A 153 -20.05 2.83 -4.75
C ALA A 153 -20.34 1.92 -3.53
N GLU A 154 -20.61 0.63 -3.72
CA GLU A 154 -20.74 -0.38 -2.67
C GLU A 154 -19.40 -0.64 -1.95
N ARG A 155 -19.48 -0.85 -0.63
CA ARG A 155 -18.32 -1.30 0.15
C ARG A 155 -17.94 -2.73 -0.28
N PRO A 156 -16.68 -2.99 -0.67
CA PRO A 156 -16.26 -4.33 -1.07
C PRO A 156 -16.31 -5.29 0.12
N SER A 157 -16.64 -6.56 -0.16
CA SER A 157 -16.74 -7.62 0.85
C SER A 157 -15.77 -8.77 0.60
N LEU A 158 -15.48 -9.53 1.66
CA LEU A 158 -14.65 -10.73 1.57
C LEU A 158 -15.31 -11.78 0.67
N GLU A 159 -16.61 -11.98 0.78
CA GLU A 159 -17.36 -12.94 -0.02
C GLU A 159 -17.26 -12.62 -1.52
N GLN A 160 -17.30 -11.34 -1.90
CA GLN A 160 -17.10 -10.92 -3.28
C GLN A 160 -15.68 -11.23 -3.76
N ALA A 161 -14.65 -10.97 -2.95
CA ALA A 161 -13.25 -11.21 -3.31
C ALA A 161 -12.97 -12.72 -3.47
N GLU A 162 -13.40 -13.53 -2.50
CA GLU A 162 -13.25 -14.99 -2.53
C GLU A 162 -13.99 -15.63 -3.70
N ARG A 163 -15.15 -15.08 -4.09
CA ARG A 163 -15.86 -15.53 -5.30
C ARG A 163 -15.03 -15.27 -6.55
N LEU A 164 -14.40 -14.10 -6.68
CA LEU A 164 -13.54 -13.80 -7.83
C LEU A 164 -12.31 -14.71 -7.87
N ILE A 165 -11.67 -14.95 -6.73
CA ILE A 165 -10.51 -15.85 -6.62
C ILE A 165 -10.88 -17.28 -7.05
N ARG A 166 -12.03 -17.80 -6.59
CA ARG A 166 -12.51 -19.12 -7.00
C ARG A 166 -12.78 -19.19 -8.51
N GLN A 167 -13.47 -18.20 -9.06
CA GLN A 167 -13.74 -18.13 -10.51
C GLN A 167 -12.46 -18.10 -11.35
N TRP A 168 -11.46 -17.34 -10.91
CA TRP A 168 -10.15 -17.29 -11.58
C TRP A 168 -9.46 -18.65 -11.53
N ARG A 169 -9.44 -19.32 -10.38
CA ARG A 169 -8.85 -20.65 -10.21
C ARG A 169 -9.51 -21.70 -11.09
N GLU A 170 -10.84 -21.68 -11.22
CA GLU A 170 -11.59 -22.59 -12.10
C GLU A 170 -11.23 -22.41 -13.59
N GLN A 171 -10.85 -21.20 -14.01
CA GLN A 171 -10.46 -20.88 -15.39
C GLN A 171 -8.99 -21.19 -15.70
N HIS A 172 -8.17 -21.39 -14.68
CA HIS A 172 -6.71 -21.55 -14.79
C HIS A 172 -6.18 -22.85 -14.13
N ALA A 173 -7.08 -23.75 -13.74
CA ALA A 173 -6.77 -25.11 -13.30
C ALA A 173 -6.65 -26.06 -14.49
#